data_AF-A0A374UNR5-F1
#
_entry.id   AF-A0A374UNR5-F1
#
_cell.length_a   1.000
_cell.length_b   1.000
_cell.length_c   1.000
_cell.angle_alpha   90.00
_cell.angle_beta   90.00
_cell.angle_gamma   90.00
#
_symmetry.space_group_name_H-M   'P 1'
#
loop_
_entity.id
_entity.type
_entity.pdbx_description
1 polymer ?
#
loop_
_entity_poly.entity_id
_entity_poly.type
_entity_poly.pdbx_seq_one_letter_code
_entity_poly.pdbx_strand_id
1 'polypeptide(L)'
;MKGQMKMNAVEKDVNELVFKELNSANTKFPLFPSAHHGYAVIKEEIEEVMDGMNLLLEVFANAWAGIKKDEPVFEQMKIIREVAKNVAIESIQVAAMCDKYDMSLQEGARNASQYADNDTLKPAT
;
A
#
# COMPACT_ATOMS: atom_id res chain seq x y z
N MET A 1 15.32 -23.70 -21.67
CA MET A 1 14.67 -23.97 -20.38
C MET A 1 13.67 -22.85 -20.14
N LYS A 2 12.37 -23.15 -20.10
CA LYS A 2 11.37 -22.18 -19.64
C LYS A 2 11.53 -22.07 -18.12
N GLY A 3 11.90 -20.89 -17.62
CA GLY A 3 11.98 -20.65 -16.18
C GLY A 3 10.61 -20.92 -15.57
N GLN A 4 10.54 -21.80 -14.58
CA GLN A 4 9.35 -21.90 -13.73
C GLN A 4 9.07 -20.50 -13.19
N MET A 5 7.96 -19.89 -13.59
CA MET A 5 7.43 -18.74 -12.88
C MET A 5 7.21 -19.23 -11.44
N LYS A 6 8.02 -18.72 -10.52
CA LYS A 6 7.94 -19.06 -9.10
C LYS A 6 6.68 -18.39 -8.57
N MET A 7 5.55 -19.09 -8.66
CA MET A 7 4.28 -18.64 -8.10
C MET A 7 4.47 -18.52 -6.60
N ASN A 8 4.31 -17.30 -6.06
CA ASN A 8 4.41 -17.10 -4.62
C ASN A 8 3.20 -17.77 -3.97
N ALA A 9 3.42 -18.54 -2.89
CA ALA A 9 2.36 -19.31 -2.24
C ALA A 9 1.18 -18.44 -1.75
N VAL A 10 1.41 -17.14 -1.57
CA VAL A 10 0.46 -16.16 -1.04
C VAL A 10 0.03 -15.11 -2.07
N GLU A 11 0.41 -15.23 -3.34
CA GLU A 11 0.14 -14.19 -4.36
C GLU A 11 -1.35 -13.87 -4.50
N LYS A 12 -2.18 -14.90 -4.55
CA LYS A 12 -3.64 -14.76 -4.60
C LYS A 12 -4.18 -14.08 -3.33
N ASP A 13 -3.68 -14.49 -2.17
CA ASP A 13 -4.11 -13.94 -0.88
C ASP A 13 -3.74 -12.46 -0.77
N VAL A 14 -2.56 -12.06 -1.26
CA VAL A 14 -2.14 -10.65 -1.31
C VAL A 14 -3.09 -9.84 -2.18
N ASN A 15 -3.47 -10.31 -3.37
CA ASN A 15 -4.43 -9.60 -4.21
C ASN A 15 -5.81 -9.44 -3.53
N GLU A 16 -6.27 -10.47 -2.83
CA GLU A 16 -7.52 -10.40 -2.05
C GLU A 16 -7.42 -9.42 -0.87
N LEU A 17 -6.25 -9.34 -0.22
CA LEU A 17 -6.00 -8.39 0.86
C LEU A 17 -5.92 -6.94 0.36
N VAL A 18 -5.30 -6.69 -0.81
CA VAL A 18 -5.30 -5.37 -1.45
C VAL A 18 -6.72 -4.91 -1.74
N PHE A 19 -7.55 -5.77 -2.34
CA PHE A 19 -8.95 -5.45 -2.57
C PHE A 19 -9.72 -5.19 -1.27
N LYS A 20 -9.47 -5.98 -0.23
CA LYS A 20 -10.08 -5.77 1.08
C LYS A 20 -9.71 -4.42 1.68
N GLU A 21 -8.44 -4.03 1.61
CA GLU A 21 -7.95 -2.76 2.14
C GLU A 21 -8.51 -1.57 1.37
N LEU A 22 -8.53 -1.64 0.03
CA LEU A 22 -9.16 -0.63 -0.82
C LEU A 22 -10.62 -0.38 -0.44
N ASN A 23 -11.41 -1.45 -0.24
CA ASN A 23 -12.81 -1.32 0.17
C ASN A 23 -12.95 -0.75 1.58
N SER A 24 -12.08 -1.14 2.52
CA SER A 24 -12.00 -0.58 3.87
C SER A 24 -11.74 0.93 3.82
N ALA A 25 -10.75 1.37 3.05
CA ALA A 25 -10.38 2.78 2.90
C ALA A 25 -11.48 3.61 2.22
N ASN A 26 -12.16 3.07 1.21
CA ASN A 26 -13.28 3.73 0.53
C ASN A 26 -14.55 3.79 1.39
N THR A 27 -14.74 2.86 2.33
CA THR A 27 -15.85 2.91 3.29
C THR A 27 -15.61 3.98 4.35
N LYS A 28 -14.36 4.15 4.79
CA LYS A 28 -13.99 5.08 5.86
C LYS A 28 -13.80 6.53 5.37
N PHE A 29 -13.27 6.70 4.16
CA PHE A 29 -12.88 7.99 3.62
C PHE A 29 -13.34 8.15 2.17
N PRO A 30 -13.75 9.37 1.75
CA PRO A 30 -14.09 9.61 0.34
C PRO A 30 -12.89 9.37 -0.59
N LEU A 31 -13.16 9.34 -1.90
CA LEU A 31 -12.13 9.38 -2.93
C LEU A 31 -11.25 10.62 -2.76
N PHE A 32 -10.02 10.53 -3.26
CA PHE A 32 -9.08 11.63 -3.13
C PHE A 32 -9.59 12.85 -3.93
N PRO A 33 -9.67 14.04 -3.32
CA PRO A 33 -10.16 15.25 -3.96
C PRO A 33 -9.17 15.81 -5.00
N SER A 34 -7.91 15.37 -4.97
CA SER A 34 -6.89 15.79 -5.93
C SER A 34 -5.73 14.79 -6.00
N ALA A 35 -4.96 14.88 -7.10
CA ALA A 35 -3.70 14.17 -7.27
C ALA A 35 -2.70 14.42 -6.12
N HIS A 36 -2.63 15.66 -5.61
CA HIS A 36 -1.72 15.99 -4.51
C HIS A 36 -2.09 15.27 -3.22
N HIS A 37 -3.39 15.23 -2.88
CA HIS A 37 -3.85 14.53 -1.68
C HIS A 37 -3.59 13.02 -1.80
N GLY A 38 -3.95 12.41 -2.93
CA GLY A 38 -3.69 10.99 -3.13
C GLY A 38 -2.20 10.62 -3.08
N TYR A 39 -1.33 11.45 -3.67
CA TYR A 39 0.11 11.25 -3.58
C TYR A 39 0.62 11.35 -2.13
N ALA A 40 0.13 12.32 -1.37
CA ALA A 40 0.53 12.50 0.03
C ALA A 40 0.18 11.27 0.89
N VAL A 41 -1.02 10.70 0.71
CA VAL A 41 -1.44 9.48 1.42
C VAL A 41 -0.58 8.28 1.00
N ILE A 42 -0.37 8.05 -0.30
CA ILE A 42 0.52 6.96 -0.76
C ILE A 42 1.94 7.12 -0.19
N LYS A 43 2.44 8.36 -0.13
CA LYS A 43 3.75 8.65 0.45
C LYS A 43 3.81 8.29 1.94
N GLU A 44 2.77 8.61 2.70
CA GLU A 44 2.67 8.27 4.13
C GLU A 44 2.77 6.75 4.33
N GLU A 45 1.99 5.96 3.58
CA GLU A 45 2.06 4.49 3.61
C GLU A 45 3.46 3.94 3.29
N ILE A 46 4.15 4.55 2.29
CA ILE A 46 5.52 4.18 1.94
C ILE A 46 6.51 4.51 3.08
N GLU A 47 6.32 5.65 3.75
CA GLU A 47 7.16 6.03 4.89
C GLU A 47 6.98 5.05 6.06
N GLU A 48 5.77 4.57 6.32
CA GLU A 48 5.52 3.53 7.33
C GLU A 48 6.18 2.19 6.97
N VAL A 49 6.16 1.79 5.69
CA VAL A 49 6.93 0.63 5.19
C VAL A 49 8.43 0.82 5.46
N MET A 50 8.96 2.02 5.18
CA MET A 50 10.38 2.33 5.39
C MET A 50 10.76 2.28 6.87
N ASP A 51 9.93 2.85 7.75
CA ASP A 51 10.16 2.84 9.20
C ASP A 51 10.13 1.42 9.76
N GLY A 52 9.17 0.61 9.33
CA GLY A 52 9.11 -0.82 9.67
C GLY A 52 10.35 -1.58 9.18
N MET A 53 10.81 -1.32 7.96
CA MET A 53 12.02 -1.95 7.43
C MET A 53 13.29 -1.52 8.17
N ASN A 54 13.40 -0.25 8.56
CA ASN A 54 14.52 0.26 9.36
C ASN A 54 14.58 -0.47 10.71
N LEU A 55 13.45 -0.58 11.41
CA LEU A 55 13.38 -1.32 12.68
C LEU A 55 13.71 -2.80 12.51
N LEU A 56 13.21 -3.44 11.44
CA LEU A 56 13.51 -4.83 11.12
C LEU A 56 15.03 -5.04 10.98
N LEU A 57 15.70 -4.19 10.20
CA LEU A 57 17.13 -4.27 9.95
C LEU A 57 17.94 -4.02 11.23
N GLU A 58 17.53 -3.06 12.05
CA GLU A 58 18.16 -2.79 13.35
C GLU A 58 18.09 -4.01 14.27
N VAL A 59 16.90 -4.59 14.44
CA VAL A 59 16.70 -5.75 15.32
C VAL A 59 17.45 -6.97 14.77
N PHE A 60 17.49 -7.15 13.45
CA PHE A 60 18.25 -8.22 12.82
C PHE A 60 19.76 -8.07 13.02
N ALA A 61 20.30 -6.84 12.93
CA ALA A 61 21.70 -6.57 13.23
C ALA A 61 22.02 -6.85 14.72
N ASN A 62 21.12 -6.48 15.63
CA ASN A 62 21.25 -6.78 17.06
C ASN A 62 21.21 -8.28 17.36
N ALA A 63 20.32 -9.04 16.69
CA ALA A 63 20.31 -10.49 16.78
C ALA A 63 21.64 -11.09 16.30
N TRP A 64 22.18 -10.60 15.18
CA TRP A 64 23.47 -11.07 14.69
C TRP A 64 24.63 -10.78 15.67
N ALA A 65 24.59 -9.65 16.37
CA ALA A 65 25.57 -9.33 17.41
C ALA A 65 25.49 -10.30 18.60
N GLY A 66 24.28 -10.70 19.03
CA GLY A 66 24.07 -11.70 20.09
C GLY A 66 24.55 -13.10 19.70
N ILE A 67 24.25 -13.54 18.47
CA ILE A 67 24.71 -14.83 17.94
C ILE A 67 26.25 -14.93 17.99
N LYS A 68 26.97 -13.86 17.61
CA LYS A 68 28.43 -13.83 17.66
C LYS A 68 29.01 -13.92 19.09
N LYS A 69 28.19 -13.78 20.12
CA LYS A 69 28.55 -13.90 21.53
C LYS A 69 27.98 -15.17 22.19
N ASP A 70 27.41 -16.08 21.40
CA ASP A 70 26.71 -17.27 21.89
C ASP A 70 25.51 -16.95 22.80
N GLU A 71 24.89 -15.77 22.62
CA GLU A 71 23.70 -15.34 23.36
C GLU A 71 22.40 -15.80 22.67
N PRO A 72 21.33 -16.14 23.43
CA PRO A 72 20.04 -16.46 22.85
C PRO A 72 19.36 -15.23 22.24
N VAL A 73 18.76 -15.37 21.05
CA VAL A 73 18.15 -14.25 20.28
C VAL A 73 16.65 -14.42 20.00
N PHE A 74 15.96 -15.19 20.84
CA PHE A 74 14.55 -15.54 20.63
C PHE A 74 13.63 -14.32 20.61
N GLU A 75 13.90 -13.31 21.44
CA GLU A 75 13.08 -12.09 21.49
C GLU A 75 13.26 -11.24 20.23
N GLN A 76 14.48 -11.12 19.71
CA GLN A 76 14.74 -10.43 18.45
C GLN A 76 14.01 -11.12 17.29
N MET A 77 14.02 -12.46 17.24
CA MET A 77 13.29 -13.21 16.20
C MET A 77 11.78 -13.01 16.28
N LYS A 78 11.20 -12.91 17.49
CA LYS A 78 9.77 -12.57 17.65
C LYS A 78 9.48 -11.17 17.13
N ILE A 79 10.32 -10.18 17.47
CA ILE A 79 10.16 -8.80 17.02
C ILE A 79 10.26 -8.73 15.49
N ILE A 80 11.28 -9.35 14.88
CA ILE A 80 11.46 -9.39 13.42
C ILE A 80 10.20 -9.96 12.74
N ARG A 81 9.63 -11.05 13.28
CA ARG A 81 8.41 -11.63 12.73
C ARG A 81 7.23 -10.66 12.75
N GLU A 82 7.00 -9.97 13.85
CA GLU A 82 5.87 -9.03 13.95
C GLU A 82 6.09 -7.79 13.09
N VAL A 83 7.31 -7.23 13.08
CA VAL A 83 7.66 -6.10 12.22
C VAL A 83 7.51 -6.47 10.73
N ALA A 84 7.97 -7.65 10.32
CA ALA A 84 7.82 -8.13 8.94
C ALA A 84 6.34 -8.27 8.52
N LYS A 85 5.47 -8.70 9.45
CA LYS A 85 4.02 -8.74 9.20
C LYS A 85 3.44 -7.35 9.03
N ASN A 86 3.84 -6.39 9.86
CA ASN A 86 3.39 -5.00 9.74
C ASN A 86 3.86 -4.38 8.43
N VAL A 87 5.13 -4.56 8.06
CA VAL A 87 5.65 -4.11 6.75
C VAL A 87 4.83 -4.69 5.59
N ALA A 88 4.43 -5.96 5.66
CA ALA A 88 3.58 -6.56 4.63
C ALA A 88 2.18 -5.93 4.59
N ILE A 89 1.60 -5.58 5.76
CA ILE A 89 0.33 -4.87 5.87
C ILE A 89 0.43 -3.47 5.25
N GLU A 90 1.45 -2.68 5.61
CA GLU A 90 1.61 -1.32 5.06
C GLU A 90 1.92 -1.39 3.56
N SER A 91 2.67 -2.39 3.09
CA SER A 91 2.90 -2.60 1.65
C SER A 91 1.59 -2.91 0.88
N ILE A 92 0.65 -3.61 1.51
CA ILE A 92 -0.69 -3.85 0.95
C ILE A 92 -1.50 -2.55 0.93
N GLN A 93 -1.38 -1.71 1.96
CA GLN A 93 -2.01 -0.38 2.00
C GLN A 93 -1.46 0.52 0.87
N VAL A 94 -0.15 0.53 0.62
CA VAL A 94 0.45 1.22 -0.53
C VAL A 94 -0.21 0.80 -1.85
N ALA A 95 -0.34 -0.52 -2.08
CA ALA A 95 -0.98 -1.04 -3.30
C ALA A 95 -2.46 -0.61 -3.39
N ALA A 96 -3.21 -0.71 -2.29
CA ALA A 96 -4.61 -0.30 -2.24
C ALA A 96 -4.78 1.22 -2.45
N MET A 97 -3.86 2.05 -1.94
CA MET A 97 -3.93 3.50 -2.11
C MET A 97 -3.59 3.91 -3.55
N CYS A 98 -2.74 3.15 -4.25
CA CYS A 98 -2.55 3.31 -5.70
C CYS A 98 -3.85 3.03 -6.47
N ASP A 99 -4.56 1.93 -6.17
CA ASP A 99 -5.84 1.64 -6.82
C ASP A 99 -6.89 2.73 -6.52
N LYS A 100 -6.94 3.21 -5.27
CA LYS A 100 -7.82 4.31 -4.86
C LYS A 100 -7.49 5.62 -5.61
N TYR A 101 -6.21 5.88 -5.86
CA TYR A 101 -5.75 7.02 -6.63
C TYR A 101 -6.31 7.01 -8.05
N ASP A 102 -6.16 5.88 -8.75
CA ASP A 102 -6.67 5.72 -10.11
C ASP A 102 -8.19 5.85 -10.16
N MET A 103 -8.90 5.25 -9.20
CA MET A 103 -10.35 5.41 -9.05
C MET A 103 -10.75 6.89 -8.90
N SER A 104 -10.03 7.63 -8.05
CA SER A 104 -10.31 9.04 -7.76
C SER A 104 -10.12 9.94 -8.98
N LEU A 105 -9.04 9.74 -9.75
CA LEU A 105 -8.77 10.54 -10.94
C LEU A 105 -9.70 10.20 -12.12
N GLN A 106 -10.07 8.93 -12.30
CA GLN A 106 -11.05 8.54 -13.30
C GLN A 106 -12.42 9.15 -13.02
N GLU A 107 -12.86 9.14 -11.76
CA GLU A 107 -14.12 9.76 -11.35
C GLU A 107 -14.11 11.28 -11.58
N GLY A 108 -13.00 11.95 -11.24
CA GLY A 108 -12.80 13.37 -11.55
C GLY A 108 -12.91 13.68 -13.05
N ALA A 109 -12.30 12.85 -13.90
CA ALA A 109 -12.37 13.01 -15.36
C ALA A 109 -13.78 12.76 -15.91
N ARG A 110 -14.50 11.74 -15.43
CA ARG A 110 -15.90 11.48 -15.82
C ARG A 110 -16.80 12.65 -15.47
N ASN A 111 -16.69 13.17 -14.25
CA ASN A 111 -17.46 14.32 -13.81
C ASN A 111 -17.19 15.53 -14.71
N ALA A 112 -15.93 15.86 -14.98
CA ALA A 112 -15.57 16.96 -15.89
C ALA A 112 -16.16 16.81 -17.30
N SER A 113 -16.15 15.59 -17.86
CA SER A 113 -16.72 15.32 -19.19
C SER A 113 -18.24 15.47 -19.25
N GLN A 114 -18.98 15.06 -18.21
CA GLN A 114 -20.43 15.25 -18.14
C GLN A 114 -20.83 16.72 -18.06
N TYR A 115 -20.05 17.55 -17.34
CA TYR A 115 -20.29 18.99 -17.30
C TYR A 115 -20.00 19.67 -18.64
N ALA A 116 -18.97 19.24 -19.36
CA ALA A 116 -18.68 19.76 -20.70
C ALA A 116 -19.78 19.42 -21.71
N ASP A 117 -20.34 18.21 -21.67
CA ASP A 117 -21.41 17.78 -22.58
C ASP A 117 -22.72 18.56 -22.32
N ASN A 118 -23.06 18.78 -21.05
CA ASN A 118 -24.26 19.55 -20.66
C ASN A 118 -24.20 21.05 -21.02
N ASP A 119 -23.02 21.68 -21.09
CA ASP A 119 -22.90 23.10 -21.45
C ASP A 119 -23.00 23.33 -22.97
N THR A 120 -22.82 22.28 -23.79
CA THR A 120 -23.05 22.33 -25.24
C THR A 120 -24.53 22.26 -25.65
N LEU A 121 -25.44 21.97 -24.70
CA LEU A 121 -26.89 21.90 -24.93
C LEU A 121 -27.62 23.23 -24.67
N LYS A 122 -26.93 24.35 -24.43
CA LYS A 122 -27.61 25.65 -24.37
C LYS A 122 -28.16 26.03 -25.76
N PRO A 123 -29.47 26.28 -25.92
CA PRO A 123 -29.99 26.77 -27.18
C PRO A 123 -29.36 28.13 -27.46
N ALA A 124 -28.84 28.31 -28.68
CA ALA A 124 -28.39 29.59 -29.16
C ALA A 124 -29.59 30.56 -29.15
N THR A 125 -29.60 31.49 -28.19
CA THR A 125 -30.50 32.65 -28.16
C THR A 125 -29.96 33.77 -29.01
#